data_AF-A0AAV0YXH8-F1
#
_entry.id   AF-A0AAV0YXH8-F1
#
_cell.length_a   1.000
_cell.length_b   1.000
_cell.length_c   1.000
_cell.angle_alpha   90.00
_cell.angle_beta   90.00
_cell.angle_gamma   90.00
#
_symmetry.space_group_name_H-M   'P 1'
#
loop_
_entity.id
_entity.type
_entity.pdbx_description
1 polymer ?
#
loop_
_entity_poly.entity_id
_entity_poly.type
_entity_poly.pdbx_seq_one_letter_code
_entity_poly.pdbx_strand_id
1 'polypeptide(L)'
;MKMVAIEELSLVQPEAVVYEIDHLQNNLTEKVNELATCKDEINALRAIEAQKDKAIEELRNEVGKLDEKLRLSENHVKHKNLEIKKLTDEKKDALAAQYAAEAALRRLHTDQKEDDFFPFESVITPLEAEIKMYRTKIVELQEDKKALERITKSKELALLEAERILRSALERALIVEEVQNENFDLKRQIEICQEENKILEKSHRQKIVEVEKLSQTIHELEELILSNGANANVVRDYQRQISELQDEKRTLERELARVKVSANRIATVAANEWRDEHDKVMPVRQWLEERRMMQAEMQRLKEKLAISERTAKAESQLKDKLKLRLKTLEEGLKKFSINSNAFSGSPTNDKVNILSFVTNNGGLRNRSTSQPRGSTVGSTLFQKSNIKGNMESVSGNRKSASITNLKYGSTENVFKKGIWASRNKFSDGGEKENEMQVNTGIVKTSVNVDEDSKSNSCNDLGSNDVVSGFLYDKLQKEVINLRKSCETKDTSLNTKDEEIKMLAKKVDALTKAMEVEWKKMKREAAAREKEHASIKSDDKRKNRSSNFSKRVMKEH
;
A
#
# COMPACT_ATOMS: atom_id res chain seq x y z
N MET A 1 -55.78 -22.11 68.24
CA MET A 1 -56.80 -21.64 67.26
C MET A 1 -56.33 -20.30 66.72
N LYS A 2 -56.38 -20.00 65.41
CA LYS A 2 -56.83 -20.80 64.25
C LYS A 2 -55.70 -20.89 63.20
N MET A 3 -55.77 -21.88 62.31
CA MET A 3 -55.10 -21.85 60.99
C MET A 3 -55.98 -21.09 59.98
N VAL A 4 -55.64 -21.20 58.68
CA VAL A 4 -56.33 -20.70 57.46
C VAL A 4 -55.82 -19.32 57.01
N ALA A 5 -55.42 -19.12 55.74
CA ALA A 5 -55.01 -20.08 54.71
C ALA A 5 -54.20 -19.37 53.59
N ILE A 6 -53.63 -20.21 52.71
CA ILE A 6 -53.11 -19.91 51.37
C ILE A 6 -53.93 -18.84 50.64
N GLU A 7 -53.24 -17.87 50.03
CA GLU A 7 -53.73 -17.16 48.85
C GLU A 7 -52.53 -16.92 47.90
N GLU A 8 -52.67 -17.31 46.63
CA GLU A 8 -51.62 -17.15 45.62
C GLU A 8 -51.75 -15.77 44.96
N LEU A 9 -50.72 -14.92 45.05
CA LEU A 9 -50.62 -13.72 44.21
C LEU A 9 -49.30 -13.64 43.44
N SER A 10 -49.44 -13.81 42.12
CA SER A 10 -48.65 -13.21 41.03
C SER A 10 -47.18 -12.86 41.31
N LEU A 11 -46.32 -13.76 40.83
CA LEU A 11 -44.99 -13.42 40.33
C LEU A 11 -45.06 -12.21 39.36
N VAL A 12 -44.46 -11.06 39.71
CA VAL A 12 -43.89 -9.99 38.85
C VAL A 12 -43.58 -8.79 39.75
N GLN A 13 -42.30 -8.35 39.75
CA GLN A 13 -41.71 -7.05 40.18
C GLN A 13 -40.18 -7.10 40.50
N PRO A 14 -39.41 -8.22 40.46
CA PRO A 14 -37.98 -8.16 40.84
C PRO A 14 -37.16 -7.29 39.86
N GLU A 15 -37.60 -7.22 38.60
CA GLU A 15 -36.98 -6.44 37.51
C GLU A 15 -37.03 -4.92 37.77
N ALA A 16 -38.11 -4.41 38.38
CA ALA A 16 -38.23 -3.01 38.76
C ALA A 16 -37.30 -2.66 39.93
N VAL A 17 -37.20 -3.55 40.92
CA VAL A 17 -36.29 -3.39 42.07
C VAL A 17 -34.82 -3.48 41.63
N VAL A 18 -34.49 -4.36 40.68
CA VAL A 18 -33.14 -4.42 40.07
C VAL A 18 -32.83 -3.14 39.31
N TYR A 19 -33.75 -2.62 38.49
CA TYR A 19 -33.53 -1.36 37.78
C TYR A 19 -33.32 -0.17 38.73
N GLU A 20 -34.06 -0.09 39.85
CA GLU A 20 -33.86 0.96 40.84
C GLU A 20 -32.57 0.79 41.65
N ILE A 21 -32.13 -0.46 41.91
CA ILE A 21 -30.79 -0.74 42.46
C ILE A 21 -29.68 -0.30 41.49
N ASP A 22 -29.78 -0.65 40.21
CA ASP A 22 -28.82 -0.24 39.18
C ASP A 22 -28.77 1.28 39.01
N HIS A 23 -29.92 1.95 39.03
CA HIS A 23 -30.02 3.42 39.04
C HIS A 23 -29.35 4.04 40.27
N LEU A 24 -29.62 3.52 41.48
CA LEU A 24 -28.98 4.00 42.71
C LEU A 24 -27.48 3.70 42.74
N GLN A 25 -27.03 2.58 42.16
CA GLN A 25 -25.63 2.21 42.04
C GLN A 25 -24.90 3.12 41.02
N ASN A 26 -25.53 3.45 39.90
CA ASN A 26 -25.01 4.43 38.94
C ASN A 26 -24.92 5.84 39.55
N ASN A 27 -25.95 6.27 40.29
CA ASN A 27 -25.90 7.54 41.01
C ASN A 27 -24.82 7.54 42.10
N LEU A 28 -24.58 6.41 42.77
CA LEU A 28 -23.48 6.27 43.74
C LEU A 28 -22.11 6.35 43.05
N THR A 29 -21.90 5.72 41.90
CA THR A 29 -20.62 5.82 41.16
C THR A 29 -20.41 7.23 40.59
N GLU A 30 -21.46 7.90 40.12
CA GLU A 30 -21.39 9.32 39.72
C GLU A 30 -20.96 10.20 40.91
N LYS A 31 -21.58 10.05 42.09
CA LYS A 31 -21.21 10.85 43.27
C LYS A 31 -19.84 10.51 43.85
N VAL A 32 -19.36 9.28 43.67
CA VAL A 32 -17.95 8.90 43.96
C VAL A 32 -16.98 9.57 42.97
N ASN A 33 -17.33 9.65 41.69
CA ASN A 33 -16.53 10.34 40.68
C ASN A 33 -16.51 11.87 40.90
N GLU A 34 -17.66 12.49 41.20
CA GLU A 34 -17.72 13.90 41.62
C GLU A 34 -16.83 14.16 42.84
N LEU A 35 -16.94 13.34 43.88
CA LEU A 35 -16.13 13.47 45.09
C LEU A 35 -14.62 13.34 44.79
N ALA A 36 -14.23 12.49 43.84
CA ALA A 36 -12.85 12.41 43.36
C ALA A 36 -12.42 13.72 42.67
N THR A 37 -13.22 14.27 41.75
CA THR A 37 -12.90 15.54 41.08
C THR A 37 -12.80 16.71 42.06
N CYS A 38 -13.73 16.83 43.01
CA CYS A 38 -13.68 17.85 44.07
C CYS A 38 -12.45 17.69 44.98
N LYS A 39 -12.03 16.45 45.26
CA LYS A 39 -10.82 16.16 46.05
C LYS A 39 -9.56 16.59 45.31
N ASP A 40 -9.50 16.38 44.00
CA ASP A 40 -8.36 16.79 43.18
C ASP A 40 -8.31 18.30 42.94
N GLU A 41 -9.47 18.96 42.81
CA GLU A 41 -9.57 20.43 42.85
C GLU A 41 -9.06 20.99 44.20
N ILE A 42 -9.48 20.41 45.32
CA ILE A 42 -8.97 20.79 46.66
C ILE A 42 -7.45 20.60 46.76
N ASN A 43 -6.90 19.54 46.16
CA ASN A 43 -5.45 19.32 46.13
C ASN A 43 -4.72 20.36 45.26
N ALA A 44 -5.29 20.74 44.11
CA ALA A 44 -4.76 21.80 43.25
C ALA A 44 -4.81 23.18 43.93
N LEU A 45 -5.92 23.50 44.62
CA LEU A 45 -6.07 24.74 45.38
C LEU A 45 -5.04 24.85 46.51
N ARG A 46 -4.79 23.77 47.27
CA ARG A 46 -3.72 23.71 48.28
C ARG A 46 -2.32 23.91 47.69
N ALA A 47 -2.05 23.38 46.50
CA ALA A 47 -0.76 23.58 45.83
C ALA A 47 -0.57 25.05 45.40
N ILE A 48 -1.64 25.71 44.95
CA ILE A 48 -1.66 27.15 44.64
C ILE A 48 -1.52 27.99 45.91
N GLU A 49 -2.14 27.59 47.01
CA GLU A 49 -2.03 28.23 48.33
C GLU A 49 -0.58 28.19 48.85
N ALA A 50 0.06 27.02 48.83
CA ALA A 50 1.47 26.87 49.21
C ALA A 50 2.44 27.69 48.33
N GLN A 51 2.12 27.88 47.04
CA GLN A 51 2.89 28.78 46.16
C GLN A 51 2.69 30.26 46.53
N LYS A 52 1.47 30.67 46.90
CA LYS A 52 1.18 32.03 47.38
C LYS A 52 1.88 32.32 48.70
N ASP A 53 1.85 31.40 49.66
CA ASP A 53 2.55 31.55 50.95
C ASP A 53 4.06 31.71 50.77
N LYS A 54 4.67 30.93 49.87
CA LYS A 54 6.08 31.09 49.50
C LYS A 54 6.37 32.47 48.92
N ALA A 55 5.52 32.97 48.02
CA ALA A 55 5.68 34.32 47.45
C ALA A 55 5.47 35.43 48.50
N ILE A 56 4.53 35.25 49.44
CA ILE A 56 4.32 36.16 50.58
C ILE A 56 5.56 36.20 51.47
N GLU A 57 6.18 35.05 51.75
CA GLU A 57 7.39 34.97 52.57
C GLU A 57 8.61 35.58 51.86
N GLU A 58 8.79 35.34 50.56
CA GLU A 58 9.83 36.00 49.75
C GLU A 58 9.68 37.53 49.76
N LEU A 59 8.44 38.05 49.66
CA LEU A 59 8.14 39.47 49.77
C LEU A 59 8.38 40.03 51.19
N ARG A 60 7.98 39.32 52.25
CA ARG A 60 8.28 39.69 53.65
C ARG A 60 9.78 39.86 53.88
N ASN A 61 10.58 38.94 53.33
CA ASN A 61 12.03 38.99 53.46
C ASN A 61 12.66 40.18 52.72
N GLU A 62 12.17 40.58 51.54
CA GLU A 62 12.68 41.80 50.89
C GLU A 62 12.19 43.09 51.58
N VAL A 63 10.96 43.13 52.10
CA VAL A 63 10.48 44.25 52.93
C VAL A 63 11.39 44.44 54.15
N GLY A 64 11.75 43.37 54.86
CA GLY A 64 12.70 43.44 55.98
C GLY A 64 14.09 43.96 55.59
N LYS A 65 14.59 43.57 54.40
CA LYS A 65 15.85 44.11 53.84
C LYS A 65 15.74 45.60 53.49
N LEU A 66 14.58 46.06 53.02
CA LEU A 66 14.34 47.48 52.70
C LEU A 66 14.20 48.34 53.96
N ASP A 67 13.54 47.84 54.99
CA ASP A 67 13.40 48.54 56.28
C ASP A 67 14.75 48.70 57.00
N GLU A 68 15.61 47.68 56.99
CA GLU A 68 16.97 47.80 57.54
C GLU A 68 17.82 48.82 56.75
N LYS A 69 17.73 48.83 55.41
CA LYS A 69 18.39 49.84 54.56
C LYS A 69 17.90 51.24 54.88
N LEU A 70 16.59 51.43 55.09
CA LEU A 70 15.98 52.70 55.50
C LEU A 70 16.50 53.13 56.87
N ARG A 71 16.48 52.25 57.86
CA ARG A 71 16.98 52.50 59.23
C ARG A 71 18.44 52.93 59.26
N LEU A 72 19.31 52.27 58.47
CA LEU A 72 20.71 52.65 58.31
C LEU A 72 20.87 54.03 57.65
N SER A 73 20.08 54.32 56.61
CA SER A 73 20.05 55.62 55.92
C SER A 73 19.61 56.75 56.86
N GLU A 74 18.52 56.56 57.61
CA GLU A 74 18.06 57.51 58.62
C GLU A 74 19.14 57.80 59.67
N ASN A 75 19.83 56.77 60.17
CA ASN A 75 20.87 56.94 61.16
C ASN A 75 22.08 57.71 60.60
N HIS A 76 22.41 57.51 59.33
CA HIS A 76 23.44 58.31 58.63
C HIS A 76 23.02 59.77 58.46
N VAL A 77 21.75 60.06 58.13
CA VAL A 77 21.20 61.42 58.06
C VAL A 77 21.16 62.09 59.44
N LYS A 78 20.71 61.37 60.48
CA LYS A 78 20.73 61.83 61.88
C LYS A 78 22.15 62.20 62.33
N HIS A 79 23.16 61.39 61.98
CA HIS A 79 24.56 61.68 62.28
C HIS A 79 25.07 62.94 61.57
N LYS A 80 24.85 63.06 60.25
CA LYS A 80 25.22 64.27 59.47
C LYS A 80 24.55 65.54 60.01
N ASN A 81 23.30 65.46 60.47
CA ASN A 81 22.61 66.60 61.07
C ASN A 81 23.22 67.05 62.42
N LEU A 82 23.89 66.15 63.16
CA LEU A 82 24.65 66.50 64.36
C LEU A 82 26.01 67.12 64.00
N GLU A 83 26.69 66.58 62.99
CA GLU A 83 27.94 67.13 62.44
C GLU A 83 27.76 68.56 61.89
N ILE A 84 26.68 68.79 61.13
CA ILE A 84 26.33 70.13 60.61
C ILE A 84 26.10 71.13 61.75
N LYS A 85 25.43 70.73 62.84
CA LYS A 85 25.26 71.60 64.03
C LYS A 85 26.60 71.96 64.65
N LYS A 86 27.44 70.95 64.92
CA LYS A 86 28.78 71.15 65.48
C LYS A 86 29.61 72.12 64.61
N LEU A 87 29.69 71.89 63.30
CA LEU A 87 30.41 72.77 62.37
C LEU A 87 29.81 74.20 62.30
N THR A 88 28.51 74.33 62.51
CA THR A 88 27.82 75.64 62.56
C THR A 88 28.17 76.42 63.83
N ASP A 89 28.38 75.73 64.95
CA ASP A 89 28.80 76.35 66.21
C ASP A 89 30.31 76.67 66.19
N GLU A 90 31.17 75.74 65.76
CA GLU A 90 32.61 75.98 65.54
C GLU A 90 32.86 77.16 64.58
N LYS A 91 32.00 77.36 63.57
CA LYS A 91 32.04 78.52 62.68
C LYS A 91 31.75 79.85 63.40
N LYS A 92 30.84 79.88 64.39
CA LYS A 92 30.56 81.10 65.17
C LYS A 92 31.76 81.46 66.03
N ASP A 93 32.35 80.47 66.68
CA ASP A 93 33.52 80.64 67.54
C ASP A 93 34.75 81.10 66.72
N ALA A 94 34.95 80.51 65.53
CA ALA A 94 35.99 80.94 64.60
C ALA A 94 35.79 82.38 64.09
N LEU A 95 34.56 82.81 63.82
CA LEU A 95 34.25 84.20 63.46
C LEU A 95 34.47 85.17 64.63
N ALA A 96 34.12 84.77 65.86
CA ALA A 96 34.41 85.57 67.06
C ALA A 96 35.93 85.72 67.28
N ALA A 97 36.69 84.63 67.11
CA ALA A 97 38.15 84.65 67.16
C ALA A 97 38.77 85.51 66.05
N GLN A 98 38.21 85.49 64.82
CA GLN A 98 38.63 86.36 63.72
C GLN A 98 38.46 87.84 64.07
N TYR A 99 37.29 88.25 64.59
CA TYR A 99 37.06 89.64 65.00
C TYR A 99 38.01 90.07 66.14
N ALA A 100 38.32 89.18 67.08
CA ALA A 100 39.29 89.46 68.15
C ALA A 100 40.72 89.62 67.60
N ALA A 101 41.14 88.76 66.66
CA ALA A 101 42.45 88.85 66.01
C ALA A 101 42.59 90.10 65.13
N GLU A 102 41.55 90.49 64.39
CA GLU A 102 41.56 91.71 63.60
C GLU A 102 41.63 92.97 64.49
N ALA A 103 40.92 92.97 65.62
CA ALA A 103 41.01 94.05 66.62
C ALA A 103 42.42 94.16 67.25
N ALA A 104 43.17 93.05 67.35
CA ALA A 104 44.56 93.06 67.78
C ALA A 104 45.51 93.59 66.68
N LEU A 105 45.36 93.14 65.43
CA LEU A 105 46.15 93.63 64.30
C LEU A 105 45.96 95.14 64.06
N ARG A 106 44.74 95.65 64.20
CA ARG A 106 44.45 97.09 64.08
C ARG A 106 45.14 97.94 65.17
N ARG A 107 45.50 97.37 66.32
CA ARG A 107 46.32 98.03 67.36
C ARG A 107 47.81 97.97 67.02
N LEU A 108 48.29 96.81 66.57
CA LEU A 108 49.71 96.63 66.22
C LEU A 108 50.11 97.49 65.00
N HIS A 109 49.23 97.65 64.01
CA HIS A 109 49.46 98.54 62.87
C HIS A 109 49.44 100.04 63.21
N THR A 110 48.95 100.47 64.39
CA THR A 110 49.14 101.86 64.85
C THR A 110 50.50 102.10 65.49
N ASP A 111 51.18 101.05 65.97
CA ASP A 111 52.49 101.12 66.61
C ASP A 111 53.66 100.97 65.62
N GLN A 112 53.36 100.73 64.33
CA GLN A 112 54.33 100.32 63.32
C GLN A 112 54.32 101.24 62.08
N LYS A 113 54.76 102.48 62.32
CA LYS A 113 55.22 103.45 61.30
C LYS A 113 56.66 103.85 61.64
N GLU A 114 57.36 104.39 60.65
CA GLU A 114 58.83 104.52 60.60
C GLU A 114 59.55 103.17 60.52
N ASP A 115 60.07 102.83 59.33
CA ASP A 115 61.48 102.42 59.14
C ASP A 115 61.79 102.20 57.64
N ASP A 116 63.03 102.47 57.25
CA ASP A 116 63.49 102.44 55.86
C ASP A 116 63.71 101.02 55.32
N PHE A 117 63.25 100.76 54.09
CA PHE A 117 63.39 99.45 53.44
C PHE A 117 64.56 99.39 52.44
N PHE A 118 65.33 98.30 52.54
CA PHE A 118 66.45 97.96 51.65
C PHE A 118 66.02 97.76 50.18
N PRO A 119 66.96 97.73 49.20
CA PRO A 119 66.62 97.60 47.78
C PRO A 119 66.14 96.19 47.38
N PHE A 120 64.86 95.89 47.55
CA PHE A 120 64.25 94.60 47.20
C PHE A 120 64.23 94.30 45.68
N GLU A 121 64.37 95.32 44.83
CA GLU A 121 64.21 95.25 43.38
C GLU A 121 65.02 94.13 42.71
N SER A 122 66.26 93.93 43.15
CA SER A 122 67.18 92.90 42.65
C SER A 122 66.71 91.46 42.91
N VAL A 123 65.82 91.26 43.89
CA VAL A 123 65.19 89.96 44.21
C VAL A 123 63.77 89.88 43.61
N ILE A 124 63.09 91.01 43.48
CA ILE A 124 61.75 91.11 42.86
C ILE A 124 61.83 90.79 41.36
N THR A 125 62.72 91.45 40.60
CA THR A 125 62.73 91.38 39.12
C THR A 125 62.82 89.95 38.57
N PRO A 126 63.67 89.03 39.10
CA PRO A 126 63.70 87.64 38.64
C PRO A 126 62.40 86.87 38.93
N LEU A 127 61.78 87.11 40.10
CA LEU A 127 60.52 86.49 40.49
C LEU A 127 59.35 86.99 39.62
N GLU A 128 59.34 88.28 39.26
CA GLU A 128 58.37 88.82 38.31
C GLU A 128 58.50 88.22 36.91
N ALA A 129 59.74 87.97 36.45
CA ALA A 129 60.00 87.28 35.20
C ALA A 129 59.51 85.82 35.23
N GLU A 130 59.71 85.11 36.35
CA GLU A 130 59.20 83.74 36.53
C GLU A 130 57.65 83.72 36.60
N ILE A 131 57.04 84.66 37.33
CA ILE A 131 55.57 84.85 37.36
C ILE A 131 55.03 85.14 35.95
N LYS A 132 55.74 85.94 35.15
CA LYS A 132 55.37 86.22 33.75
C LYS A 132 55.48 84.96 32.87
N MET A 133 56.51 84.14 33.05
CA MET A 133 56.63 82.83 32.41
C MET A 133 55.49 81.88 32.77
N TYR A 134 55.16 81.72 34.06
CA TYR A 134 54.04 80.88 34.48
C TYR A 134 52.69 81.40 33.96
N ARG A 135 52.48 82.73 33.91
CA ARG A 135 51.28 83.32 33.28
C ARG A 135 51.16 82.93 31.81
N THR A 136 52.24 82.98 31.02
CA THR A 136 52.24 82.53 29.62
C THR A 136 51.93 81.02 29.52
N LYS A 137 52.60 80.18 30.34
CA LYS A 137 52.38 78.73 30.35
C LYS A 137 50.94 78.35 30.76
N ILE A 138 50.30 79.13 31.62
CA ILE A 138 48.88 78.97 31.98
C ILE A 138 47.96 79.28 30.78
N VAL A 139 48.27 80.30 29.97
CA VAL A 139 47.49 80.60 28.74
C VAL A 139 47.62 79.46 27.73
N GLU A 140 48.84 78.98 27.46
CA GLU A 140 49.08 77.82 26.59
C GLU A 140 48.26 76.59 27.04
N LEU A 141 48.32 76.25 28.34
CA LEU A 141 47.56 75.12 28.90
C LEU A 141 46.03 75.32 28.85
N GLN A 142 45.55 76.56 28.87
CA GLN A 142 44.13 76.85 28.65
C GLN A 142 43.72 76.68 27.18
N GLU A 143 44.63 76.92 26.22
CA GLU A 143 44.38 76.68 24.80
C GLU A 143 44.44 75.18 24.47
N ASP A 144 45.42 74.45 25.01
CA ASP A 144 45.48 72.99 24.97
C ASP A 144 44.21 72.35 25.55
N LYS A 145 43.73 72.84 26.70
CA LYS A 145 42.46 72.38 27.29
C LYS A 145 41.28 72.60 26.35
N LYS A 146 41.17 73.79 25.74
CA LYS A 146 40.11 74.08 24.75
C LYS A 146 40.26 73.23 23.48
N ALA A 147 41.48 72.86 23.08
CA ALA A 147 41.71 71.94 21.95
C ALA A 147 41.22 70.52 22.29
N LEU A 148 41.60 70.00 23.47
CA LEU A 148 41.12 68.72 23.98
C LEU A 148 39.59 68.68 24.10
N GLU A 149 38.94 69.71 24.65
CA GLU A 149 37.48 69.79 24.75
C GLU A 149 36.78 69.72 23.39
N ARG A 150 37.35 70.32 22.32
CA ARG A 150 36.82 70.20 20.96
C ARG A 150 37.01 68.79 20.40
N ILE A 151 38.18 68.17 20.62
CA ILE A 151 38.48 66.81 20.16
C ILE A 151 37.58 65.78 20.86
N THR A 152 37.33 65.93 22.16
CA THR A 152 36.41 65.08 22.92
C THR A 152 35.00 65.17 22.36
N LYS A 153 34.44 66.38 22.17
CA LYS A 153 33.12 66.58 21.55
C LYS A 153 33.03 66.00 20.14
N SER A 154 34.08 66.13 19.33
CA SER A 154 34.13 65.52 18.00
C SER A 154 34.13 63.99 18.05
N LYS A 155 34.75 63.37 19.07
CA LYS A 155 34.75 61.92 19.28
C LYS A 155 33.41 61.42 19.83
N GLU A 156 32.78 62.17 20.75
CA GLU A 156 31.44 61.88 21.26
C GLU A 156 30.40 61.84 20.12
N LEU A 157 30.42 62.84 19.22
CA LEU A 157 29.57 62.87 18.03
C LEU A 157 29.84 61.70 17.08
N ALA A 158 31.12 61.34 16.85
CA ALA A 158 31.47 60.19 16.02
C ALA A 158 31.04 58.84 16.63
N LEU A 159 31.07 58.71 17.97
CA LEU A 159 30.58 57.53 18.68
C LEU A 159 29.05 57.42 18.59
N LEU A 160 28.32 58.52 18.74
CA LEU A 160 26.85 58.53 18.58
C LEU A 160 26.41 58.15 17.16
N GLU A 161 27.13 58.60 16.12
CA GLU A 161 26.84 58.21 14.74
C GLU A 161 27.19 56.73 14.48
N ALA A 162 28.32 56.24 15.01
CA ALA A 162 28.66 54.81 14.94
C ALA A 162 27.62 53.92 15.66
N GLU A 163 27.09 54.39 16.80
CA GLU A 163 26.02 53.72 17.54
C GLU A 163 24.69 53.71 16.75
N ARG A 164 24.36 54.81 16.06
CA ARG A 164 23.20 54.89 15.15
C ARG A 164 23.31 53.91 13.98
N ILE A 165 24.50 53.82 13.37
CA ILE A 165 24.80 52.86 12.29
C ILE A 165 24.68 51.42 12.81
N LEU A 166 25.20 51.13 14.01
CA LEU A 166 25.16 49.80 14.63
C LEU A 166 23.72 49.36 14.97
N ARG A 167 22.89 50.25 15.55
CA ARG A 167 21.45 49.98 15.75
C ARG A 167 20.75 49.61 14.45
N SER A 168 20.96 50.40 13.40
CA SER A 168 20.36 50.15 12.08
C SER A 168 20.90 48.89 11.39
N ALA A 169 22.13 48.47 11.70
CA ALA A 169 22.68 47.19 11.24
C ALA A 169 22.08 45.98 11.97
N LEU A 170 21.84 46.11 13.28
CA LEU A 170 21.17 45.10 14.11
C LEU A 170 19.71 44.90 13.66
N GLU A 171 18.97 45.99 13.43
CA GLU A 171 17.61 45.98 12.89
C GLU A 171 17.53 45.24 11.54
N ARG A 172 18.45 45.53 10.61
CA ARG A 172 18.55 44.77 9.35
C ARG A 172 18.90 43.29 9.55
N ALA A 173 19.70 42.95 10.54
CA ALA A 173 20.05 41.55 10.83
C ALA A 173 18.83 40.76 11.32
N LEU A 174 18.01 41.34 12.20
CA LEU A 174 16.76 40.72 12.68
C LEU A 174 15.76 40.49 11.53
N ILE A 175 15.58 41.47 10.64
CA ILE A 175 14.70 41.33 9.46
C ILE A 175 15.22 40.21 8.52
N VAL A 176 16.55 40.06 8.38
CA VAL A 176 17.14 38.96 7.59
C VAL A 176 16.93 37.60 8.26
N GLU A 177 16.97 37.52 9.59
CA GLU A 177 16.66 36.29 10.34
C GLU A 177 15.18 35.91 10.23
N GLU A 178 14.27 36.86 10.36
CA GLU A 178 12.82 36.68 10.17
C GLU A 178 12.52 36.15 8.75
N VAL A 179 13.03 36.81 7.70
CA VAL A 179 12.84 36.39 6.31
C VAL A 179 13.53 35.03 6.02
N GLN A 180 14.62 34.67 6.72
CA GLN A 180 15.22 33.34 6.61
C GLN A 180 14.32 32.25 7.20
N ASN A 181 13.66 32.53 8.34
CA ASN A 181 12.69 31.61 8.94
C ASN A 181 11.45 31.44 8.04
N GLU A 182 10.90 32.53 7.49
CA GLU A 182 9.82 32.47 6.49
C GLU A 182 10.21 31.63 5.26
N ASN A 183 11.43 31.80 4.74
CA ASN A 183 11.93 31.01 3.61
C ASN A 183 12.07 29.51 3.95
N PHE A 184 12.43 29.18 5.20
CA PHE A 184 12.49 27.79 5.65
C PHE A 184 11.09 27.14 5.70
N ASP A 185 10.10 27.84 6.26
CA ASP A 185 8.73 27.32 6.32
C ASP A 185 8.05 27.28 4.94
N LEU A 186 8.30 28.26 4.06
CA LEU A 186 7.86 28.20 2.66
C LEU A 186 8.48 27.02 1.90
N LYS A 187 9.79 26.75 2.09
CA LYS A 187 10.46 25.57 1.52
C LYS A 187 9.83 24.27 2.04
N ARG A 188 9.52 24.20 3.33
CA ARG A 188 8.85 23.05 3.96
C ARG A 188 7.43 22.84 3.42
N GLN A 189 6.67 23.91 3.19
CA GLN A 189 5.36 23.84 2.52
C GLN A 189 5.49 23.31 1.09
N ILE A 190 6.47 23.78 0.32
CA ILE A 190 6.75 23.27 -1.03
C ILE A 190 7.09 21.77 -1.02
N GLU A 191 7.89 21.30 -0.06
CA GLU A 191 8.22 19.87 0.10
C GLU A 191 6.98 19.02 0.46
N ILE A 192 6.09 19.54 1.32
CA ILE A 192 4.80 18.89 1.63
C ILE A 192 3.93 18.78 0.38
N CYS A 193 3.70 19.88 -0.34
CA CYS A 193 2.87 19.88 -1.55
C CYS A 193 3.46 19.03 -2.69
N GLN A 194 4.78 18.80 -2.72
CA GLN A 194 5.40 17.86 -3.65
C GLN A 194 5.07 16.39 -3.32
N GLU A 195 5.10 15.97 -2.04
CA GLU A 195 4.68 14.61 -1.69
C GLU A 195 3.16 14.43 -1.80
N GLU A 196 2.35 15.45 -1.49
CA GLU A 196 0.90 15.43 -1.71
C GLU A 196 0.56 15.20 -3.19
N ASN A 197 1.16 15.98 -4.10
CA ASN A 197 0.98 15.76 -5.55
C ASN A 197 1.43 14.37 -5.99
N LYS A 198 2.53 13.86 -5.43
CA LYS A 198 3.05 12.50 -5.68
C LYS A 198 2.17 11.39 -5.09
N ILE A 199 1.35 11.67 -4.08
CA ILE A 199 0.30 10.77 -3.57
C ILE A 199 -0.94 10.84 -4.46
N LEU A 200 -1.38 12.04 -4.84
CA LEU A 200 -2.49 12.25 -5.79
C LEU A 200 -2.23 11.58 -7.14
N GLU A 201 -1.01 11.71 -7.68
CA GLU A 201 -0.55 11.01 -8.88
C GLU A 201 -0.69 9.48 -8.78
N LYS A 202 -0.32 8.87 -7.65
CA LYS A 202 -0.46 7.42 -7.42
C LYS A 202 -1.94 7.02 -7.40
N SER A 203 -2.78 7.79 -6.71
CA SER A 203 -4.23 7.57 -6.67
C SER A 203 -4.86 7.72 -8.07
N HIS A 204 -4.44 8.71 -8.84
CA HIS A 204 -4.94 8.92 -10.20
C HIS A 204 -4.52 7.79 -11.16
N ARG A 205 -3.26 7.33 -11.09
CA ARG A 205 -2.79 6.14 -11.84
C ARG A 205 -3.57 4.89 -11.47
N GLN A 206 -3.88 4.67 -10.19
CA GLN A 206 -4.72 3.54 -9.76
C GLN A 206 -6.14 3.65 -10.33
N LYS A 207 -6.77 4.83 -10.26
CA LYS A 207 -8.12 5.06 -10.81
C LYS A 207 -8.18 4.85 -12.32
N ILE A 208 -7.12 5.22 -13.06
CA ILE A 208 -7.01 4.89 -14.50
C ILE A 208 -7.05 3.37 -14.70
N VAL A 209 -6.23 2.61 -13.97
CA VAL A 209 -6.21 1.13 -14.07
C VAL A 209 -7.54 0.48 -13.65
N GLU A 210 -8.30 1.09 -12.74
CA GLU A 210 -9.65 0.66 -12.37
C GLU A 210 -10.66 0.95 -13.49
N VAL A 211 -10.59 2.12 -14.14
CA VAL A 211 -11.41 2.47 -15.31
C VAL A 211 -11.06 1.61 -16.54
N GLU A 212 -9.79 1.28 -16.76
CA GLU A 212 -9.35 0.36 -17.81
C GLU A 212 -9.95 -1.04 -17.63
N LYS A 213 -9.96 -1.57 -16.41
CA LYS A 213 -10.61 -2.86 -16.09
C LYS A 213 -12.13 -2.83 -16.30
N LEU A 214 -12.80 -1.75 -15.88
CA LEU A 214 -14.23 -1.59 -16.12
C LEU A 214 -14.55 -1.44 -17.61
N SER A 215 -13.66 -0.82 -18.38
CA SER A 215 -13.79 -0.73 -19.85
C SER A 215 -13.64 -2.10 -20.52
N GLN A 216 -12.74 -2.95 -20.01
CA GLN A 216 -12.58 -4.34 -20.46
C GLN A 216 -13.83 -5.17 -20.16
N THR A 217 -14.37 -5.12 -18.94
CA THR A 217 -15.59 -5.90 -18.61
C THR A 217 -16.84 -5.39 -19.34
N ILE A 218 -16.93 -4.10 -19.65
CA ILE A 218 -17.97 -3.57 -20.56
C ILE A 218 -17.83 -4.20 -21.95
N HIS A 219 -16.62 -4.26 -22.51
CA HIS A 219 -16.39 -4.84 -23.83
C HIS A 219 -16.70 -6.35 -23.89
N GLU A 220 -16.31 -7.11 -22.86
CA GLU A 220 -16.69 -8.53 -22.71
C GLU A 220 -18.22 -8.70 -22.67
N LEU A 221 -18.94 -7.81 -21.98
CA LEU A 221 -20.41 -7.81 -21.94
C LEU A 221 -21.03 -7.43 -23.30
N GLU A 222 -20.41 -6.52 -24.06
CA GLU A 222 -20.84 -6.19 -25.44
C GLU A 222 -20.71 -7.40 -26.38
N GLU A 223 -19.59 -8.14 -26.33
CA GLU A 223 -19.42 -9.38 -27.11
C GLU A 223 -20.43 -10.47 -26.70
N LEU A 224 -20.72 -10.60 -25.40
CA LEU A 224 -21.75 -11.51 -24.89
C LEU A 224 -23.16 -11.10 -25.34
N ILE A 225 -23.46 -9.80 -25.40
CA ILE A 225 -24.74 -9.29 -25.93
C ILE A 225 -24.85 -9.55 -27.44
N LEU A 226 -23.80 -9.32 -28.21
CA LEU A 226 -23.78 -9.55 -29.66
C LEU A 226 -23.94 -11.05 -30.00
N SER A 227 -23.21 -11.93 -29.32
CA SER A 227 -23.29 -13.38 -29.51
C SER A 227 -24.64 -13.95 -29.05
N ASN A 228 -25.20 -13.46 -27.93
CA ASN A 228 -26.57 -13.80 -27.52
C ASN A 228 -27.62 -13.28 -28.53
N GLY A 229 -27.42 -12.09 -29.11
CA GLY A 229 -28.25 -11.55 -30.19
C GLY A 229 -28.25 -12.43 -31.44
N ALA A 230 -27.09 -12.98 -31.82
CA ALA A 230 -26.97 -13.95 -32.89
C ALA A 230 -27.72 -15.27 -32.58
N ASN A 231 -27.57 -15.80 -31.36
CA ASN A 231 -28.32 -16.97 -30.92
C ASN A 231 -29.85 -16.72 -30.92
N ALA A 232 -30.29 -15.54 -30.51
CA ALA A 232 -31.69 -15.13 -30.55
C ALA A 232 -32.25 -14.98 -31.98
N ASN A 233 -31.41 -14.64 -32.97
CA ASN A 233 -31.79 -14.71 -34.39
C ASN A 233 -32.04 -16.17 -34.81
N VAL A 234 -31.10 -17.07 -34.52
CA VAL A 234 -31.20 -18.51 -34.86
C VAL A 234 -32.44 -19.16 -34.22
N VAL A 235 -32.76 -18.82 -32.95
CA VAL A 235 -33.99 -19.29 -32.30
C VAL A 235 -35.25 -18.79 -33.01
N ARG A 236 -35.29 -17.51 -33.42
CA ARG A 236 -36.41 -16.95 -34.21
C ARG A 236 -36.53 -17.58 -35.60
N ASP A 237 -35.42 -17.95 -36.23
CA ASP A 237 -35.42 -18.66 -37.51
C ASP A 237 -35.96 -20.09 -37.38
N TYR A 238 -35.54 -20.85 -36.36
CA TYR A 238 -36.15 -22.16 -36.08
C TYR A 238 -37.63 -22.06 -35.69
N GLN A 239 -38.03 -21.04 -34.91
CA GLN A 239 -39.44 -20.82 -34.56
C GLN A 239 -40.30 -20.52 -35.79
N ARG A 240 -39.76 -19.79 -36.79
CA ARG A 240 -40.41 -19.58 -38.09
C ARG A 240 -40.55 -20.90 -38.86
N GLN A 241 -39.47 -21.68 -39.01
CA GLN A 241 -39.51 -22.99 -39.68
C GLN A 241 -40.50 -23.97 -39.02
N ILE A 242 -40.57 -24.01 -37.69
CA ILE A 242 -41.54 -24.81 -36.95
C ILE A 242 -42.99 -24.35 -37.23
N SER A 243 -43.20 -23.05 -37.41
CA SER A 243 -44.52 -22.50 -37.75
C SER A 243 -44.93 -22.86 -39.18
N GLU A 244 -44.00 -22.74 -40.14
CA GLU A 244 -44.17 -23.14 -41.54
C GLU A 244 -44.50 -24.64 -41.64
N LEU A 245 -43.69 -25.52 -41.03
CA LEU A 245 -43.92 -26.97 -40.97
C LEU A 245 -45.24 -27.35 -40.26
N GLN A 246 -45.68 -26.57 -39.28
CA GLN A 246 -46.96 -26.79 -38.60
C GLN A 246 -48.16 -26.39 -39.49
N ASP A 247 -48.01 -25.39 -40.36
CA ASP A 247 -49.03 -25.06 -41.36
C ASP A 247 -49.06 -26.04 -42.54
N GLU A 248 -47.90 -26.51 -43.01
CA GLU A 248 -47.80 -27.63 -43.96
C GLU A 248 -48.46 -28.89 -43.40
N LYS A 249 -48.18 -29.24 -42.14
CA LYS A 249 -48.85 -30.33 -41.43
C LYS A 249 -50.36 -30.12 -41.40
N ARG A 250 -50.86 -28.93 -41.06
CA ARG A 250 -52.31 -28.64 -41.08
C ARG A 250 -52.89 -28.77 -42.50
N THR A 251 -52.17 -28.46 -43.57
CA THR A 251 -52.65 -28.70 -44.94
C THR A 251 -52.67 -30.19 -45.28
N LEU A 252 -51.62 -30.94 -44.94
CA LEU A 252 -51.53 -32.38 -45.15
C LEU A 252 -52.57 -33.16 -44.33
N GLU A 253 -52.90 -32.72 -43.11
CA GLU A 253 -53.98 -33.30 -42.29
C GLU A 253 -55.36 -33.09 -42.95
N ARG A 254 -55.62 -31.89 -43.50
CA ARG A 254 -56.85 -31.61 -44.28
C ARG A 254 -56.88 -32.41 -45.59
N GLU A 255 -55.75 -32.71 -46.19
CA GLU A 255 -55.65 -33.55 -47.40
C GLU A 255 -55.85 -35.03 -47.10
N LEU A 256 -55.20 -35.55 -46.05
CA LEU A 256 -55.41 -36.89 -45.55
C LEU A 256 -56.88 -37.11 -45.14
N ALA A 257 -57.55 -36.11 -44.56
CA ALA A 257 -58.98 -36.14 -44.29
C ALA A 257 -59.82 -36.21 -45.58
N ARG A 258 -59.54 -35.36 -46.58
CA ARG A 258 -60.20 -35.41 -47.90
C ARG A 258 -60.00 -36.77 -48.60
N VAL A 259 -58.77 -37.28 -48.60
CA VAL A 259 -58.41 -38.59 -49.19
C VAL A 259 -59.10 -39.73 -48.45
N LYS A 260 -59.13 -39.75 -47.11
CA LYS A 260 -59.89 -40.74 -46.32
C LYS A 260 -61.38 -40.73 -46.66
N VAL A 261 -61.99 -39.56 -46.82
CA VAL A 261 -63.41 -39.45 -47.24
C VAL A 261 -63.60 -39.99 -48.66
N SER A 262 -62.71 -39.68 -49.61
CA SER A 262 -62.80 -40.24 -50.98
C SER A 262 -62.55 -41.74 -51.03
N ALA A 263 -61.61 -42.28 -50.24
CA ALA A 263 -61.33 -43.70 -50.13
C ALA A 263 -62.51 -44.46 -49.51
N ASN A 264 -63.13 -43.91 -48.45
CA ASN A 264 -64.35 -44.48 -47.88
C ASN A 264 -65.50 -44.47 -48.88
N ARG A 265 -65.65 -43.42 -49.70
CA ARG A 265 -66.65 -43.38 -50.79
C ARG A 265 -66.38 -44.48 -51.83
N ILE A 266 -65.15 -44.60 -52.33
CA ILE A 266 -64.75 -45.62 -53.29
C ILE A 266 -64.96 -47.04 -52.73
N ALA A 267 -64.55 -47.28 -51.48
CA ALA A 267 -64.79 -48.55 -50.79
C ALA A 267 -66.29 -48.85 -50.63
N THR A 268 -67.13 -47.84 -50.42
CA THR A 268 -68.59 -48.01 -50.37
C THR A 268 -69.18 -48.33 -51.75
N VAL A 269 -68.72 -47.65 -52.81
CA VAL A 269 -69.14 -47.93 -54.20
C VAL A 269 -68.74 -49.36 -54.58
N ALA A 270 -67.48 -49.74 -54.39
CA ALA A 270 -67.00 -51.10 -54.63
C ALA A 270 -67.78 -52.15 -53.81
N ALA A 271 -68.03 -51.91 -52.52
CA ALA A 271 -68.82 -52.82 -51.69
C ALA A 271 -70.30 -52.95 -52.13
N ASN A 272 -70.80 -52.03 -52.95
CA ASN A 272 -72.11 -52.13 -53.61
C ASN A 272 -72.02 -52.82 -54.98
N GLU A 273 -70.92 -52.68 -55.72
CA GLU A 273 -70.63 -53.44 -56.95
C GLU A 273 -70.50 -54.96 -56.68
N TRP A 274 -70.11 -55.36 -55.47
CA TRP A 274 -70.05 -56.77 -55.03
C TRP A 274 -71.41 -57.35 -54.57
N ARG A 275 -72.54 -56.69 -54.89
CA ARG A 275 -73.90 -57.16 -54.59
C ARG A 275 -74.62 -57.57 -55.87
N ASP A 276 -75.40 -58.66 -55.81
CA ASP A 276 -76.30 -59.03 -56.91
C ASP A 276 -77.55 -58.13 -56.96
N GLU A 277 -78.36 -58.26 -58.01
CA GLU A 277 -79.62 -57.53 -58.24
C GLU A 277 -80.61 -57.56 -57.05
N HIS A 278 -80.45 -58.52 -56.13
CA HIS A 278 -81.24 -58.68 -54.90
C HIS A 278 -80.54 -58.13 -53.63
N ASP A 279 -79.57 -57.21 -53.77
CA ASP A 279 -78.81 -56.54 -52.70
C ASP A 279 -77.96 -57.48 -51.81
N LYS A 280 -77.72 -58.72 -52.24
CA LYS A 280 -76.94 -59.72 -51.50
C LYS A 280 -75.49 -59.71 -51.95
N VAL A 281 -74.57 -59.57 -50.99
CA VAL A 281 -73.16 -59.88 -51.21
C VAL A 281 -73.04 -61.40 -51.41
N MET A 282 -72.29 -61.83 -52.43
CA MET A 282 -72.07 -63.26 -52.73
C MET A 282 -71.65 -64.03 -51.46
N PRO A 283 -72.47 -64.98 -50.97
CA PRO A 283 -72.18 -65.70 -49.73
C PRO A 283 -70.81 -66.38 -49.75
N VAL A 284 -70.03 -66.18 -48.69
CA VAL A 284 -68.67 -66.76 -48.54
C VAL A 284 -68.66 -68.29 -48.73
N ARG A 285 -69.77 -68.97 -48.41
CA ARG A 285 -69.94 -70.41 -48.71
C ARG A 285 -69.96 -70.72 -50.21
N GLN A 286 -70.65 -69.93 -51.04
CA GLN A 286 -70.68 -70.11 -52.50
C GLN A 286 -69.30 -69.82 -53.09
N TRP A 287 -68.67 -68.71 -52.71
CA TRP A 287 -67.29 -68.40 -53.15
C TRP A 287 -66.27 -69.49 -52.78
N LEU A 288 -66.37 -70.06 -51.58
CA LEU A 288 -65.54 -71.21 -51.15
C LEU A 288 -65.93 -72.55 -51.81
N GLU A 289 -67.10 -72.65 -52.42
CA GLU A 289 -67.55 -73.81 -53.21
C GLU A 289 -67.04 -73.68 -54.65
N GLU A 290 -67.26 -72.54 -55.30
CA GLU A 290 -66.73 -72.21 -56.63
C GLU A 290 -65.20 -72.30 -56.66
N ARG A 291 -64.51 -71.76 -55.64
CA ARG A 291 -63.06 -71.89 -55.48
C ARG A 291 -62.61 -73.35 -55.33
N ARG A 292 -63.42 -74.20 -54.68
CA ARG A 292 -63.14 -75.64 -54.53
C ARG A 292 -63.36 -76.40 -55.83
N MET A 293 -64.44 -76.07 -56.56
CA MET A 293 -64.73 -76.60 -57.89
C MET A 293 -63.61 -76.24 -58.88
N MET A 294 -63.21 -74.97 -58.96
CA MET A 294 -62.08 -74.50 -59.78
C MET A 294 -60.75 -75.21 -59.43
N GLN A 295 -60.49 -75.47 -58.14
CA GLN A 295 -59.32 -76.24 -57.72
C GLN A 295 -59.41 -77.73 -58.11
N ALA A 296 -60.59 -78.34 -57.99
CA ALA A 296 -60.83 -79.73 -58.40
C ALA A 296 -60.74 -79.90 -59.93
N GLU A 297 -61.26 -78.95 -60.71
CA GLU A 297 -61.13 -78.96 -62.17
C GLU A 297 -59.68 -78.76 -62.61
N MET A 298 -58.96 -77.80 -62.02
CA MET A 298 -57.51 -77.64 -62.25
C MET A 298 -56.74 -78.93 -61.93
N GLN A 299 -57.09 -79.64 -60.86
CA GLN A 299 -56.45 -80.92 -60.51
C GLN A 299 -56.81 -82.02 -61.53
N ARG A 300 -58.07 -82.11 -61.96
CA ARG A 300 -58.50 -83.05 -63.02
C ARG A 300 -57.81 -82.77 -64.36
N LEU A 301 -57.55 -81.51 -64.68
CA LEU A 301 -56.79 -81.11 -65.87
C LEU A 301 -55.31 -81.53 -65.77
N LYS A 302 -54.67 -81.39 -64.60
CA LYS A 302 -53.31 -81.91 -64.34
C LYS A 302 -53.24 -83.43 -64.47
N GLU A 303 -54.24 -84.15 -63.98
CA GLU A 303 -54.32 -85.61 -64.11
C GLU A 303 -54.52 -86.05 -65.57
N LYS A 304 -55.40 -85.39 -66.33
CA LYS A 304 -55.53 -85.59 -67.77
C LYS A 304 -54.20 -85.34 -68.51
N LEU A 305 -53.49 -84.27 -68.19
CA LEU A 305 -52.18 -83.96 -68.76
C LEU A 305 -51.18 -85.08 -68.46
N ALA A 306 -51.09 -85.52 -67.21
CA ALA A 306 -50.20 -86.61 -66.80
C ALA A 306 -50.56 -87.98 -67.43
N ILE A 307 -51.83 -88.23 -67.78
CA ILE A 307 -52.22 -89.39 -68.58
C ILE A 307 -51.71 -89.22 -70.02
N SER A 308 -51.98 -88.08 -70.65
CA SER A 308 -51.53 -87.77 -72.01
C SER A 308 -50.01 -87.86 -72.17
N GLU A 309 -49.24 -87.41 -71.18
CA GLU A 309 -47.78 -87.57 -71.17
C GLU A 309 -47.33 -89.03 -71.14
N ARG A 310 -48.01 -89.90 -70.38
CA ARG A 310 -47.67 -91.34 -70.33
C ARG A 310 -48.00 -92.00 -71.67
N THR A 311 -49.14 -91.67 -72.27
CA THR A 311 -49.53 -92.16 -73.60
C THR A 311 -48.51 -91.73 -74.65
N ALA A 312 -48.14 -90.44 -74.71
CA ALA A 312 -47.14 -89.93 -75.65
C ALA A 312 -45.75 -90.58 -75.45
N LYS A 313 -45.34 -90.87 -74.19
CA LYS A 313 -44.11 -91.60 -73.90
C LYS A 313 -44.18 -93.06 -74.38
N ALA A 314 -45.32 -93.74 -74.23
CA ALA A 314 -45.54 -95.09 -74.76
C ALA A 314 -45.57 -95.12 -76.31
N GLU A 315 -46.20 -94.13 -76.95
CA GLU A 315 -46.20 -93.94 -78.40
C GLU A 315 -44.79 -93.68 -78.94
N SER A 316 -43.97 -92.88 -78.26
CA SER A 316 -42.56 -92.69 -78.62
C SER A 316 -41.79 -94.01 -78.56
N GLN A 317 -41.93 -94.78 -77.47
CA GLN A 317 -41.27 -96.10 -77.34
C GLN A 317 -41.75 -97.10 -78.41
N LEU A 318 -43.02 -97.04 -78.82
CA LEU A 318 -43.54 -97.85 -79.92
C LEU A 318 -42.95 -97.39 -81.26
N LYS A 319 -42.88 -96.08 -81.51
CA LYS A 319 -42.26 -95.47 -82.70
C LYS A 319 -40.79 -95.83 -82.83
N ASP A 320 -40.04 -95.84 -81.73
CA ASP A 320 -38.62 -96.24 -81.73
C ASP A 320 -38.45 -97.76 -81.97
N LYS A 321 -39.32 -98.62 -81.40
CA LYS A 321 -39.34 -100.06 -81.71
C LYS A 321 -39.68 -100.34 -83.18
N LEU A 322 -40.62 -99.59 -83.77
CA LEU A 322 -40.95 -99.69 -85.20
C LEU A 322 -39.80 -99.20 -86.08
N LYS A 323 -39.16 -98.07 -85.72
CA LYS A 323 -37.98 -97.52 -86.41
C LYS A 323 -36.78 -98.46 -86.38
N LEU A 324 -36.58 -99.20 -85.29
CA LEU A 324 -35.60 -100.29 -85.19
C LEU A 324 -35.92 -101.44 -86.16
N ARG A 325 -37.16 -101.95 -86.15
CA ARG A 325 -37.60 -103.01 -87.08
C ARG A 325 -37.46 -102.60 -88.55
N LEU A 326 -37.74 -101.34 -88.87
CA LEU A 326 -37.62 -100.81 -90.24
C LEU A 326 -36.16 -100.83 -90.70
N LYS A 327 -35.21 -100.36 -89.86
CA LYS A 327 -33.77 -100.49 -90.13
C LYS A 327 -33.33 -101.94 -90.36
N THR A 328 -33.76 -102.88 -89.51
CA THR A 328 -33.39 -104.30 -89.68
C THR A 328 -33.92 -104.90 -91.00
N LEU A 329 -35.09 -104.45 -91.47
CA LEU A 329 -35.61 -104.83 -92.79
C LEU A 329 -34.83 -104.18 -93.95
N GLU A 330 -34.44 -102.90 -93.83
CA GLU A 330 -33.57 -102.21 -94.80
C GLU A 330 -32.19 -102.88 -94.92
N GLU A 331 -31.64 -103.34 -93.79
CA GLU A 331 -30.36 -104.07 -93.73
C GLU A 331 -30.46 -105.49 -94.30
N GLY A 332 -31.61 -106.15 -94.16
CA GLY A 332 -31.90 -107.44 -94.80
C GLY A 332 -32.07 -107.33 -96.31
N LEU A 333 -32.82 -106.32 -96.78
CA LEU A 333 -33.13 -106.12 -98.21
C LEU A 333 -31.89 -105.77 -99.04
N LYS A 334 -30.86 -105.18 -98.43
CA LYS A 334 -29.59 -104.81 -99.09
C LYS A 334 -28.66 -105.99 -99.45
N LYS A 335 -28.96 -107.23 -99.06
CA LYS A 335 -28.03 -108.37 -99.24
C LYS A 335 -28.37 -109.38 -100.33
N PHE A 336 -29.54 -109.31 -100.97
CA PHE A 336 -29.87 -110.15 -102.13
C PHE A 336 -30.64 -109.39 -103.21
N SER A 337 -29.97 -109.06 -104.31
CA SER A 337 -30.62 -108.63 -105.57
C SER A 337 -29.72 -108.87 -106.79
N ILE A 338 -29.55 -110.14 -107.18
CA ILE A 338 -29.22 -110.55 -108.56
C ILE A 338 -30.09 -111.76 -108.94
N ASN A 339 -31.18 -111.46 -109.63
CA ASN A 339 -31.90 -112.19 -110.68
C ASN A 339 -32.17 -113.72 -110.65
N SER A 340 -33.39 -114.00 -111.14
CA SER A 340 -33.81 -115.07 -112.06
C SER A 340 -34.49 -116.34 -111.50
N ASN A 341 -35.22 -117.02 -112.39
CA ASN A 341 -36.31 -117.94 -112.11
C ASN A 341 -35.92 -119.42 -112.20
N ALA A 342 -36.75 -120.23 -111.53
CA ALA A 342 -37.09 -121.63 -111.84
C ALA A 342 -36.21 -122.79 -111.32
N PHE A 343 -36.96 -123.89 -111.08
CA PHE A 343 -36.58 -125.30 -110.92
C PHE A 343 -35.98 -125.83 -109.59
N SER A 344 -36.84 -126.60 -108.88
CA SER A 344 -36.60 -127.79 -108.03
C SER A 344 -35.49 -127.83 -106.95
N GLY A 345 -35.86 -128.25 -105.73
CA GLY A 345 -34.92 -128.80 -104.74
C GLY A 345 -35.49 -128.86 -103.31
N SER A 346 -35.56 -130.05 -102.71
CA SER A 346 -35.99 -130.35 -101.34
C SER A 346 -35.07 -131.47 -100.78
N PRO A 347 -34.93 -131.75 -99.47
CA PRO A 347 -35.61 -131.22 -98.26
C PRO A 347 -34.58 -130.49 -97.32
N THR A 348 -34.56 -130.46 -95.97
CA THR A 348 -35.27 -131.16 -94.86
C THR A 348 -35.07 -130.40 -93.52
N ASN A 349 -36.05 -130.48 -92.60
CA ASN A 349 -35.96 -130.49 -91.11
C ASN A 349 -35.23 -129.35 -90.33
N ASP A 350 -35.51 -129.02 -89.06
CA ASP A 350 -36.58 -129.30 -88.07
C ASP A 350 -36.65 -128.08 -87.07
N LYS A 351 -37.78 -127.65 -86.49
CA LYS A 351 -38.39 -128.01 -85.16
C LYS A 351 -37.37 -128.01 -83.98
N VAL A 352 -37.59 -127.53 -82.73
CA VAL A 352 -38.72 -127.29 -81.77
C VAL A 352 -38.27 -126.12 -80.82
N ASN A 353 -39.03 -125.09 -80.39
CA ASN A 353 -40.19 -124.92 -79.48
C ASN A 353 -39.91 -125.06 -77.93
N ILE A 354 -40.82 -124.56 -77.05
CA ILE A 354 -40.82 -124.57 -75.53
C ILE A 354 -40.10 -123.32 -74.91
N LEU A 355 -40.72 -122.38 -74.13
CA LEU A 355 -41.34 -122.38 -72.76
C LEU A 355 -40.30 -122.45 -71.58
N SER A 356 -40.45 -121.86 -70.38
CA SER A 356 -41.50 -121.03 -69.72
C SER A 356 -41.13 -120.56 -68.29
N PHE A 357 -41.88 -119.57 -67.71
CA PHE A 357 -42.01 -119.19 -66.27
C PHE A 357 -40.76 -118.54 -65.59
N VAL A 358 -40.73 -117.44 -64.80
CA VAL A 358 -41.61 -116.60 -63.93
C VAL A 358 -41.13 -116.64 -62.47
N THR A 359 -40.72 -115.49 -61.89
CA THR A 359 -40.98 -115.08 -60.47
C THR A 359 -40.49 -113.67 -60.10
N ASN A 360 -41.11 -113.10 -59.05
CA ASN A 360 -40.95 -111.77 -58.40
C ASN A 360 -39.53 -111.52 -57.81
N ASN A 361 -39.11 -110.36 -57.25
CA ASN A 361 -39.72 -109.11 -56.74
C ASN A 361 -38.62 -107.98 -56.73
N GLY A 362 -38.74 -106.73 -56.24
CA GLY A 362 -39.83 -105.93 -55.66
C GLY A 362 -39.36 -104.96 -54.54
N GLY A 363 -39.51 -103.63 -54.69
CA GLY A 363 -39.15 -102.59 -53.69
C GLY A 363 -39.42 -101.16 -54.21
N LEU A 364 -39.45 -100.06 -53.42
CA LEU A 364 -39.17 -99.79 -52.00
C LEU A 364 -40.11 -98.66 -51.45
N ARG A 365 -40.08 -98.35 -50.14
CA ARG A 365 -41.05 -97.43 -49.48
C ARG A 365 -40.47 -96.53 -48.36
N ASN A 366 -40.81 -95.23 -48.44
CA ASN A 366 -40.86 -94.11 -47.47
C ASN A 366 -40.35 -94.26 -46.01
N ARG A 367 -39.64 -93.23 -45.49
CA ARG A 367 -40.16 -92.28 -44.45
C ARG A 367 -39.24 -91.06 -44.16
N SER A 368 -39.74 -90.08 -43.40
CA SER A 368 -39.01 -88.88 -42.91
C SER A 368 -39.53 -88.40 -41.54
N THR A 369 -38.66 -87.77 -40.73
CA THR A 369 -38.87 -87.10 -39.40
C THR A 369 -37.49 -86.53 -38.97
N SER A 370 -37.28 -85.47 -38.17
CA SER A 370 -38.06 -84.81 -37.09
C SER A 370 -37.88 -83.25 -37.04
N GLN A 371 -38.06 -82.60 -35.87
CA GLN A 371 -38.31 -81.14 -35.67
C GLN A 371 -37.18 -80.36 -34.96
N PRO A 372 -37.27 -79.01 -34.91
CA PRO A 372 -36.96 -78.22 -33.69
C PRO A 372 -38.14 -77.36 -33.17
N ARG A 373 -37.95 -76.68 -32.02
CA ARG A 373 -38.96 -75.90 -31.25
C ARG A 373 -38.61 -74.40 -31.12
N GLY A 374 -39.64 -73.56 -30.96
CA GLY A 374 -39.67 -72.47 -29.96
C GLY A 374 -39.21 -71.06 -30.36
N SER A 375 -39.90 -70.05 -29.83
CA SER A 375 -39.55 -68.61 -29.90
C SER A 375 -39.23 -68.08 -28.47
N THR A 376 -38.82 -66.83 -28.19
CA THR A 376 -39.68 -65.60 -28.23
C THR A 376 -38.89 -64.31 -27.89
N VAL A 377 -39.00 -63.26 -28.72
CA VAL A 377 -38.90 -61.78 -28.47
C VAL A 377 -37.65 -61.09 -27.86
N GLY A 378 -37.22 -60.00 -28.55
CA GLY A 378 -36.79 -58.71 -27.96
C GLY A 378 -35.29 -58.34 -28.03
N SER A 379 -34.85 -57.10 -28.33
CA SER A 379 -35.45 -55.94 -29.04
C SER A 379 -34.41 -54.81 -29.20
N THR A 380 -34.29 -54.19 -30.40
CA THR A 380 -33.62 -52.90 -30.72
C THR A 380 -32.12 -52.71 -30.41
N LEU A 381 -31.39 -52.07 -31.34
CA LEU A 381 -29.95 -51.84 -31.24
C LEU A 381 -29.58 -50.44 -31.79
N PHE A 382 -28.86 -49.64 -30.99
CA PHE A 382 -28.24 -48.37 -31.38
C PHE A 382 -26.89 -48.24 -30.67
N GLN A 383 -25.87 -47.68 -31.36
CA GLN A 383 -24.84 -46.73 -30.86
C GLN A 383 -23.46 -46.89 -31.53
N LYS A 384 -23.12 -45.95 -32.45
CA LYS A 384 -21.76 -45.38 -32.75
C LYS A 384 -20.64 -46.38 -33.17
N SER A 385 -19.51 -46.01 -33.78
CA SER A 385 -18.88 -44.71 -34.10
C SER A 385 -17.98 -44.79 -35.36
N ASN A 386 -17.56 -43.63 -35.87
CA ASN A 386 -16.29 -43.32 -36.55
C ASN A 386 -15.72 -44.25 -37.65
N ILE A 387 -15.51 -43.66 -38.84
CA ILE A 387 -14.32 -43.90 -39.66
C ILE A 387 -13.61 -42.55 -39.88
N LYS A 388 -12.28 -42.58 -39.91
CA LYS A 388 -11.37 -41.43 -39.98
C LYS A 388 -10.64 -41.41 -41.33
N GLY A 389 -10.49 -40.25 -41.95
CA GLY A 389 -9.62 -40.09 -43.11
C GLY A 389 -9.41 -38.62 -43.50
N ASN A 390 -8.15 -38.20 -43.59
CA ASN A 390 -7.69 -37.08 -44.41
C ASN A 390 -6.16 -37.13 -44.57
N MET A 391 -5.65 -36.86 -45.77
CA MET A 391 -4.21 -36.66 -46.05
C MET A 391 -4.05 -35.93 -47.40
N GLU A 392 -3.26 -34.85 -47.41
CA GLU A 392 -2.54 -34.24 -48.57
C GLU A 392 -3.33 -33.92 -49.88
N SER A 393 -3.34 -32.72 -50.49
CA SER A 393 -2.30 -31.68 -50.62
C SER A 393 -2.66 -30.65 -51.76
N VAL A 394 -1.77 -29.66 -52.00
CA VAL A 394 -1.48 -28.96 -53.29
C VAL A 394 -2.44 -27.87 -53.86
N SER A 395 -2.02 -26.60 -53.66
CA SER A 395 -1.77 -25.50 -54.65
C SER A 395 -2.89 -24.86 -55.51
N GLY A 396 -2.81 -23.52 -55.77
CA GLY A 396 -3.65 -22.91 -56.82
C GLY A 396 -3.75 -21.39 -57.15
N ASN A 397 -2.77 -20.49 -56.93
CA ASN A 397 -2.70 -19.10 -57.51
C ASN A 397 -3.83 -18.08 -57.07
N ARG A 398 -3.74 -16.72 -57.18
CA ARG A 398 -3.05 -15.77 -58.10
C ARG A 398 -2.75 -14.38 -57.45
N LYS A 399 -1.71 -13.70 -57.95
CA LYS A 399 -1.45 -12.23 -58.24
C LYS A 399 -2.35 -11.13 -57.57
N SER A 400 -1.89 -9.92 -57.24
CA SER A 400 -1.00 -9.01 -58.02
C SER A 400 -0.51 -7.73 -57.29
N ALA A 401 0.72 -7.26 -57.62
CA ALA A 401 1.26 -5.87 -57.66
C ALA A 401 1.24 -4.91 -56.41
N SER A 402 1.96 -3.77 -56.38
CA SER A 402 3.39 -3.44 -56.70
C SER A 402 3.75 -1.96 -56.35
N ILE A 403 5.04 -1.64 -56.07
CA ILE A 403 5.70 -0.29 -55.93
C ILE A 403 5.10 0.68 -54.85
N THR A 404 5.76 1.71 -54.28
CA THR A 404 7.03 2.45 -54.48
C THR A 404 7.82 2.77 -53.19
N ASN A 405 9.14 3.00 -53.29
CA ASN A 405 9.98 3.60 -52.23
C ASN A 405 10.09 5.13 -52.37
N LEU A 406 10.37 5.87 -51.28
CA LEU A 406 11.36 6.96 -51.28
C LEU A 406 11.86 7.34 -49.85
N LYS A 407 13.07 7.92 -49.75
CA LYS A 407 13.70 8.39 -48.50
C LYS A 407 14.74 9.49 -48.79
N TYR A 408 14.50 10.72 -48.33
CA TYR A 408 15.45 11.85 -48.11
C TYR A 408 14.69 12.94 -47.31
N GLY A 409 15.28 13.83 -46.50
CA GLY A 409 16.68 13.91 -46.04
C GLY A 409 17.23 15.36 -45.97
N SER A 410 17.08 16.05 -44.83
CA SER A 410 17.81 17.28 -44.44
C SER A 410 17.60 17.46 -42.92
N THR A 411 18.57 17.51 -41.99
CA THR A 411 19.86 18.23 -41.84
C THR A 411 19.73 19.73 -41.55
N GLU A 412 19.90 20.08 -40.27
CA GLU A 412 20.72 21.22 -39.83
C GLU A 412 21.37 20.87 -38.48
N ASN A 413 22.51 21.49 -38.15
CA ASN A 413 23.27 21.31 -36.91
C ASN A 413 23.30 22.62 -36.11
N VAL A 414 23.68 22.59 -34.83
CA VAL A 414 24.73 23.47 -34.20
C VAL A 414 24.71 23.42 -32.66
N PHE A 415 25.84 22.99 -32.08
CA PHE A 415 26.40 23.37 -30.77
C PHE A 415 25.49 23.53 -29.52
N LYS A 416 25.71 22.66 -28.51
CA LYS A 416 26.62 23.03 -27.39
C LYS A 416 27.05 21.84 -26.50
N LYS A 417 28.30 21.90 -26.05
CA LYS A 417 28.91 21.01 -25.06
C LYS A 417 28.21 21.12 -23.70
N GLY A 418 27.88 19.97 -23.09
CA GLY A 418 27.76 19.85 -21.64
C GLY A 418 29.16 19.86 -21.00
N ILE A 419 29.55 20.98 -20.41
CA ILE A 419 30.63 21.08 -19.40
C ILE A 419 29.94 21.04 -18.01
N TRP A 420 30.68 21.16 -16.91
CA TRP A 420 30.24 20.94 -15.51
C TRP A 420 30.02 19.43 -15.25
N ALA A 421 31.02 18.65 -14.80
CA ALA A 421 32.22 18.96 -14.01
C ALA A 421 31.86 19.63 -12.66
N SER A 422 31.53 18.81 -11.67
CA SER A 422 31.27 19.27 -10.30
C SER A 422 32.54 19.85 -9.69
N ARG A 423 32.51 21.13 -9.33
CA ARG A 423 33.66 21.90 -8.85
C ARG A 423 33.61 21.97 -7.31
N ASN A 424 34.14 20.95 -6.64
CA ASN A 424 34.55 21.08 -5.24
C ASN A 424 36.07 21.22 -5.15
N LYS A 425 36.55 22.26 -4.45
CA LYS A 425 37.98 22.52 -4.23
C LYS A 425 38.17 23.45 -3.02
N PHE A 426 38.51 22.85 -1.88
CA PHE A 426 39.50 23.30 -0.88
C PHE A 426 39.76 22.03 -0.04
N SER A 427 40.93 21.39 -0.21
CA SER A 427 42.08 21.48 0.70
C SER A 427 41.74 20.88 2.07
N ASP A 428 42.16 19.65 2.37
CA ASP A 428 43.55 19.18 2.63
C ASP A 428 43.88 19.21 4.13
N GLY A 429 44.69 18.25 4.58
CA GLY A 429 44.72 17.77 5.97
C GLY A 429 44.36 16.28 6.03
N GLY A 430 45.20 15.43 5.42
CA GLY A 430 45.00 14.00 5.40
C GLY A 430 45.77 13.25 6.49
N GLU A 431 45.27 12.08 6.87
CA GLU A 431 46.03 11.03 7.54
C GLU A 431 45.65 9.67 6.93
N LYS A 432 46.48 8.65 7.17
CA LYS A 432 46.44 7.35 6.46
C LYS A 432 45.82 6.27 7.35
N GLU A 433 45.16 5.27 6.78
CA GLU A 433 45.71 3.89 6.66
C GLU A 433 44.71 2.81 6.18
N ASN A 434 45.27 1.82 5.47
CA ASN A 434 44.94 0.39 5.47
C ASN A 434 43.50 -0.07 5.17
N GLU A 435 43.23 -0.19 3.87
CA GLU A 435 42.70 -1.38 3.20
C GLU A 435 42.55 -2.67 4.05
N MET A 436 41.34 -3.23 4.12
CA MET A 436 41.14 -4.69 4.15
C MET A 436 39.75 -5.11 3.64
N GLN A 437 39.71 -5.98 2.62
CA GLN A 437 38.48 -6.68 2.20
C GLN A 437 38.40 -8.04 2.89
N VAL A 438 37.23 -8.42 3.45
CA VAL A 438 36.82 -9.83 3.66
C VAL A 438 35.30 -9.94 3.51
N ASN A 439 34.84 -11.02 2.85
CA ASN A 439 33.42 -11.38 2.67
C ASN A 439 32.94 -12.33 3.79
N THR A 440 31.65 -12.71 3.75
CA THR A 440 31.01 -13.81 4.54
C THR A 440 30.51 -13.37 5.93
N GLY A 441 29.36 -13.84 6.43
CA GLY A 441 28.32 -14.66 5.80
C GLY A 441 27.25 -15.15 6.79
N ILE A 442 26.21 -15.80 6.28
CA ILE A 442 25.04 -16.24 7.07
C ILE A 442 25.39 -17.44 7.96
N VAL A 443 25.11 -17.32 9.27
CA VAL A 443 24.89 -18.46 10.18
C VAL A 443 23.69 -18.16 11.08
N LYS A 444 22.79 -19.14 11.25
CA LYS A 444 21.73 -19.13 12.28
C LYS A 444 22.26 -19.85 13.53
N THR A 445 21.84 -19.44 14.72
CA THR A 445 21.96 -20.28 15.92
C THR A 445 20.73 -20.13 16.80
N SER A 446 20.16 -21.26 17.18
CA SER A 446 19.01 -21.41 18.07
C SER A 446 19.47 -21.85 19.45
N VAL A 447 18.86 -21.32 20.50
CA VAL A 447 18.94 -21.87 21.87
C VAL A 447 17.54 -21.89 22.44
N ASN A 448 17.07 -23.06 22.87
CA ASN A 448 15.82 -23.22 23.62
C ASN A 448 16.10 -23.03 25.12
N VAL A 449 15.11 -22.54 25.86
CA VAL A 449 14.93 -22.84 27.28
C VAL A 449 13.44 -23.10 27.49
N ASP A 450 13.10 -24.29 27.96
CA ASP A 450 11.74 -24.66 28.37
C ASP A 450 11.56 -24.38 29.86
N GLU A 451 10.38 -23.91 30.29
CA GLU A 451 9.84 -24.22 31.61
C GLU A 451 8.30 -24.27 31.55
N ASP A 452 7.70 -25.17 32.33
CA ASP A 452 6.34 -25.69 32.11
C ASP A 452 5.44 -25.45 33.33
N SER A 453 4.20 -24.98 33.14
CA SER A 453 3.15 -24.97 34.17
C SER A 453 1.74 -24.79 33.57
N LYS A 454 0.72 -25.34 34.25
CA LYS A 454 -0.44 -25.97 33.56
C LYS A 454 -1.75 -25.97 34.37
N SER A 455 -2.79 -25.29 33.87
CA SER A 455 -4.21 -25.45 34.25
C SER A 455 -5.15 -24.58 33.38
N ASN A 456 -6.48 -24.72 33.38
CA ASN A 456 -7.27 -25.94 33.10
C ASN A 456 -8.70 -25.58 32.58
N SER A 457 -9.24 -26.36 31.64
CA SER A 457 -10.67 -26.54 31.28
C SER A 457 -11.60 -25.39 30.77
N CYS A 458 -12.39 -25.75 29.74
CA CYS A 458 -13.77 -25.33 29.41
C CYS A 458 -14.10 -23.99 28.68
N ASN A 459 -14.30 -24.12 27.36
CA ASN A 459 -15.57 -23.89 26.64
C ASN A 459 -16.38 -22.57 26.79
N ASP A 460 -16.21 -21.73 25.75
CA ASP A 460 -17.23 -21.46 24.70
C ASP A 460 -17.92 -20.07 24.60
N LEU A 461 -18.06 -19.65 23.34
CA LEU A 461 -18.77 -18.53 22.70
C LEU A 461 -19.24 -17.32 23.56
N GLY A 462 -18.55 -16.19 23.37
CA GLY A 462 -18.98 -14.85 23.80
C GLY A 462 -18.32 -13.72 23.01
N SER A 463 -18.66 -13.57 21.72
CA SER A 463 -18.17 -12.49 20.83
C SER A 463 -16.63 -12.35 20.71
N ASN A 464 -16.00 -13.23 19.91
CA ASN A 464 -14.66 -12.95 19.40
C ASN A 464 -14.73 -11.74 18.45
N ASP A 465 -14.24 -10.59 18.91
CA ASP A 465 -13.85 -9.47 18.05
C ASP A 465 -12.61 -9.91 17.25
N VAL A 466 -12.84 -10.42 16.03
CA VAL A 466 -11.78 -10.84 15.12
C VAL A 466 -11.18 -9.60 14.44
N VAL A 467 -10.50 -8.79 15.25
CA VAL A 467 -9.64 -7.70 14.78
C VAL A 467 -8.73 -8.26 13.69
N SER A 468 -8.89 -7.73 12.47
CA SER A 468 -8.27 -8.33 11.28
C SER A 468 -6.76 -8.52 11.46
N GLY A 469 -6.20 -9.64 10.97
CA GLY A 469 -4.75 -9.90 11.06
C GLY A 469 -3.90 -8.76 10.48
N PHE A 470 -4.41 -8.08 9.46
CA PHE A 470 -3.79 -6.87 8.89
C PHE A 470 -3.66 -5.70 9.90
N LEU A 471 -4.60 -5.53 10.84
CA LEU A 471 -4.47 -4.56 11.92
C LEU A 471 -3.36 -4.97 12.89
N TYR A 472 -3.24 -6.27 13.23
CA TYR A 472 -2.15 -6.78 14.05
C TYR A 472 -0.79 -6.65 13.35
N ASP A 473 -0.68 -6.98 12.06
CA ASP A 473 0.54 -6.81 11.27
C ASP A 473 0.97 -5.32 11.21
N LYS A 474 0.00 -4.42 10.98
CA LYS A 474 0.24 -2.97 10.97
C LYS A 474 0.69 -2.47 12.35
N LEU A 475 -0.02 -2.85 13.41
CA LEU A 475 0.32 -2.47 14.79
C LEU A 475 1.68 -3.02 15.22
N GLN A 476 1.98 -4.29 14.89
CA GLN A 476 3.27 -4.91 15.14
C GLN A 476 4.40 -4.16 14.41
N LYS A 477 4.18 -3.78 13.14
CA LYS A 477 5.14 -2.99 12.35
C LYS A 477 5.34 -1.59 12.93
N GLU A 478 4.28 -0.94 13.40
CA GLU A 478 4.37 0.37 14.07
C GLU A 478 5.09 0.25 15.42
N VAL A 479 4.82 -0.77 16.24
CA VAL A 479 5.55 -1.07 17.49
C VAL A 479 7.03 -1.36 17.23
N ILE A 480 7.37 -2.12 16.18
CA ILE A 480 8.78 -2.37 15.80
C ILE A 480 9.47 -1.08 15.35
N ASN A 481 8.79 -0.23 14.59
CA ASN A 481 9.33 1.07 14.15
C ASN A 481 9.51 2.03 15.34
N LEU A 482 8.55 2.06 16.29
CA LEU A 482 8.65 2.86 17.51
C LEU A 482 9.80 2.39 18.40
N ARG A 483 9.98 1.08 18.61
CA ARG A 483 11.12 0.54 19.36
C ARG A 483 12.46 0.97 18.75
N LYS A 484 12.62 0.85 17.43
CA LYS A 484 13.82 1.35 16.71
C LYS A 484 13.98 2.86 16.79
N SER A 485 12.88 3.63 16.83
CA SER A 485 12.94 5.08 17.02
C SER A 485 13.32 5.47 18.45
N CYS A 486 12.99 4.68 19.47
CA CYS A 486 13.50 4.87 20.83
C CYS A 486 14.98 4.51 20.89
N GLU A 487 15.38 3.32 20.42
CA GLU A 487 16.77 2.85 20.41
C GLU A 487 17.75 3.83 19.72
N THR A 488 17.32 4.48 18.63
CA THR A 488 18.08 5.55 17.94
C THR A 488 18.08 6.89 18.68
N LYS A 489 17.06 7.19 19.50
CA LYS A 489 17.05 8.35 20.41
C LYS A 489 17.91 8.10 21.65
N ASP A 490 17.83 6.91 22.23
CA ASP A 490 18.57 6.52 23.44
C ASP A 490 20.09 6.49 23.16
N THR A 491 20.50 5.95 22.00
CA THR A 491 21.89 6.05 21.55
C THR A 491 22.32 7.50 21.28
N SER A 492 21.46 8.35 20.70
CA SER A 492 21.74 9.79 20.53
C SER A 492 21.69 10.59 21.85
N LEU A 493 21.06 10.07 22.90
CA LEU A 493 21.03 10.68 24.24
C LEU A 493 22.33 10.33 24.97
N ASN A 494 22.73 9.07 24.94
CA ASN A 494 23.99 8.59 25.51
C ASN A 494 25.21 9.36 24.94
N THR A 495 25.28 9.63 23.62
CA THR A 495 26.38 10.43 23.06
C THR A 495 26.38 11.89 23.57
N LYS A 496 25.20 12.50 23.76
CA LYS A 496 25.07 13.84 24.35
C LYS A 496 25.46 13.86 25.83
N ASP A 497 25.12 12.81 26.59
CA ASP A 497 25.56 12.68 27.99
C ASP A 497 27.09 12.50 28.09
N GLU A 498 27.72 11.81 27.14
CA GLU A 498 29.19 11.78 27.03
C GLU A 498 29.79 13.16 26.68
N GLU A 499 29.19 13.90 25.74
CA GLU A 499 29.59 15.27 25.43
C GLU A 499 29.45 16.21 26.65
N ILE A 500 28.32 16.16 27.37
CA ILE A 500 28.06 16.91 28.60
C ILE A 500 29.09 16.54 29.68
N LYS A 501 29.38 15.26 29.86
CA LYS A 501 30.40 14.76 30.80
C LYS A 501 31.82 15.20 30.42
N MET A 502 32.10 15.41 29.15
CA MET A 502 33.37 15.97 28.67
C MET A 502 33.42 17.51 28.77
N LEU A 503 32.30 18.20 28.59
CA LEU A 503 32.17 19.64 28.84
C LEU A 503 32.31 19.96 30.33
N ALA A 504 31.69 19.18 31.22
CA ALA A 504 31.84 19.31 32.67
C ALA A 504 33.32 19.21 33.09
N LYS A 505 34.06 18.21 32.59
CA LYS A 505 35.52 18.09 32.81
C LYS A 505 36.30 19.30 32.31
N LYS A 506 35.93 19.89 31.17
CA LYS A 506 36.55 21.12 30.63
C LYS A 506 36.27 22.34 31.52
N VAL A 507 35.03 22.50 32.00
CA VAL A 507 34.66 23.56 32.96
C VAL A 507 35.43 23.41 34.27
N ASP A 508 35.56 22.19 34.78
CA ASP A 508 36.35 21.86 35.96
C ASP A 508 37.83 22.25 35.80
N ALA A 509 38.42 21.91 34.64
CA ALA A 509 39.80 22.24 34.31
C ALA A 509 40.02 23.75 34.17
N LEU A 510 39.10 24.46 33.49
CA LEU A 510 39.14 25.92 33.36
C LEU A 510 38.98 26.62 34.72
N THR A 511 38.09 26.12 35.58
CA THR A 511 37.88 26.65 36.94
C THR A 511 39.15 26.51 37.77
N LYS A 512 39.81 25.34 37.72
CA LYS A 512 41.10 25.10 38.39
C LYS A 512 42.22 26.00 37.83
N ALA A 513 42.30 26.17 36.50
CA ALA A 513 43.27 27.07 35.87
C ALA A 513 43.05 28.55 36.27
N MET A 514 41.79 29.01 36.30
CA MET A 514 41.42 30.35 36.74
C MET A 514 41.74 30.58 38.22
N GLU A 515 41.54 29.58 39.09
CA GLU A 515 41.93 29.66 40.50
C GLU A 515 43.46 29.75 40.67
N VAL A 516 44.24 29.05 39.84
CA VAL A 516 45.71 29.14 39.82
C VAL A 516 46.19 30.50 39.33
N GLU A 517 45.63 31.05 38.25
CA GLU A 517 45.95 32.41 37.78
C GLU A 517 45.55 33.48 38.82
N TRP A 518 44.38 33.37 39.46
CA TRP A 518 44.00 34.28 40.54
C TRP A 518 44.99 34.22 41.72
N LYS A 519 45.39 33.01 42.14
CA LYS A 519 46.44 32.81 43.16
C LYS A 519 47.80 33.37 42.71
N LYS A 520 48.14 33.29 41.42
CA LYS A 520 49.37 33.86 40.83
C LYS A 520 49.32 35.39 40.85
N MET A 521 48.29 36.00 40.27
CA MET A 521 48.07 37.45 40.24
C MET A 521 48.08 38.05 41.65
N LYS A 522 47.48 37.37 42.65
CA LYS A 522 47.51 37.79 44.06
C LYS A 522 48.92 37.80 44.66
N ARG A 523 49.80 36.84 44.30
CA ARG A 523 51.22 36.85 44.70
C ARG A 523 51.99 37.95 43.96
N GLU A 524 51.71 38.15 42.68
CA GLU A 524 52.38 39.14 41.83
C GLU A 524 52.07 40.58 42.26
N ALA A 525 50.83 40.86 42.66
CA ALA A 525 50.44 42.13 43.27
C ALA A 525 51.19 42.38 44.60
N ALA A 526 51.25 41.37 45.48
CA ALA A 526 52.00 41.46 46.74
C ALA A 526 53.53 41.56 46.55
N ALA A 527 54.06 41.08 45.41
CA ALA A 527 55.46 41.29 45.03
C ALA A 527 55.70 42.75 44.60
N ARG A 528 54.88 43.28 43.68
CA ARG A 528 54.96 44.69 43.27
C ARG A 528 54.78 45.66 44.43
N GLU A 529 53.90 45.36 45.38
CA GLU A 529 53.74 46.18 46.60
C GLU A 529 55.04 46.22 47.44
N LYS A 530 55.73 45.07 47.59
CA LYS A 530 57.04 45.01 48.26
C LYS A 530 58.13 45.74 47.48
N GLU A 531 58.12 45.69 46.15
CA GLU A 531 59.06 46.45 45.31
C GLU A 531 58.81 47.96 45.45
N HIS A 532 57.55 48.41 45.38
CA HIS A 532 57.19 49.82 45.61
C HIS A 532 57.53 50.29 47.05
N ALA A 533 57.41 49.43 48.05
CA ALA A 533 57.85 49.72 49.42
C ALA A 533 59.38 49.82 49.53
N SER A 534 60.11 48.92 48.85
CA SER A 534 61.58 48.93 48.76
C SER A 534 62.10 50.23 48.11
N ILE A 535 61.54 50.61 46.96
CA ILE A 535 61.89 51.86 46.24
C ILE A 535 61.68 53.08 47.13
N LYS A 536 60.54 53.15 47.85
CA LYS A 536 60.25 54.21 48.83
C LYS A 536 61.22 54.24 50.03
N SER A 537 61.93 53.15 50.32
CA SER A 537 62.93 53.08 51.39
C SER A 537 64.32 53.58 50.95
N ASP A 538 64.72 53.30 49.71
CA ASP A 538 66.00 53.76 49.14
C ASP A 538 65.97 55.24 48.74
N ASP A 539 64.82 55.74 48.28
CA ASP A 539 64.63 57.17 48.00
C ASP A 539 64.72 58.02 49.30
N LYS A 540 64.26 57.46 50.43
CA LYS A 540 64.49 58.02 51.78
C LYS A 540 65.95 57.96 52.24
N ARG A 541 66.80 57.08 51.68
CA ARG A 541 68.25 57.09 51.92
C ARG A 541 68.95 58.18 51.10
N LYS A 542 68.60 58.32 49.81
CA LYS A 542 69.11 59.40 48.93
C LYS A 542 68.82 60.79 49.50
N ASN A 543 67.58 61.05 49.93
CA ASN A 543 67.20 62.33 50.54
C ASN A 543 67.83 62.59 51.92
N ARG A 544 68.56 61.62 52.49
CA ARG A 544 69.28 61.78 53.77
C ARG A 544 70.77 62.10 53.58
N SER A 545 71.37 61.81 52.41
CA SER A 545 72.75 62.20 52.10
C SER A 545 72.88 63.61 51.51
N SER A 546 71.88 64.05 50.72
CA SER A 546 71.83 65.41 50.14
C SER A 546 71.90 66.52 51.20
N ASN A 547 71.21 66.32 52.32
CA ASN A 547 71.03 67.33 53.35
C ASN A 547 72.24 67.52 54.29
N PHE A 548 73.32 66.73 54.13
CA PHE A 548 74.54 66.86 54.93
C PHE A 548 75.63 67.75 54.29
N SER A 549 75.46 68.18 53.03
CA SER A 549 76.50 68.94 52.27
C SER A 549 76.28 70.46 52.17
N LYS A 550 75.46 71.07 53.05
CA LYS A 550 75.16 72.51 53.03
C LYS A 550 75.21 73.21 54.40
N ARG A 551 76.21 72.90 55.23
CA ARG A 551 76.45 73.64 56.50
C ARG A 551 77.93 73.75 56.92
N VAL A 552 78.78 74.20 56.00
CA VAL A 552 80.11 74.78 56.30
C VAL A 552 80.31 75.96 55.34
N MET A 553 81.16 76.93 55.69
CA MET A 553 81.55 78.13 54.93
C MET A 553 80.55 79.30 54.88
N LYS A 554 80.42 80.03 55.99
CA LYS A 554 80.82 81.45 56.03
C LYS A 554 80.87 81.99 57.47
N GLU A 555 82.05 82.41 57.93
CA GLU A 555 82.19 83.44 58.96
C GLU A 555 83.62 84.05 58.95
N HIS A 556 83.75 85.10 58.14
CA HIS A 556 84.75 86.18 58.15
C HIS A 556 84.02 87.39 57.54
#